data_AF-W1XJT9-F1
#
_entry.id   AF-W1XJT9-F1
#
_cell.length_a   1.000
_cell.length_b   1.000
_cell.length_c   1.000
_cell.angle_alpha   90.00
_cell.angle_beta   90.00
_cell.angle_gamma   90.00
#
_symmetry.space_group_name_H-M   'P 1'
#
loop_
_entity.id
_entity.type
_entity.pdbx_description
1 polymer ?
#
loop_
_entity_poly.entity_id
_entity_poly.type
_entity_poly.pdbx_seq_one_letter_code
_entity_poly.pdbx_strand_id
1 'polypeptide(L)'
;MVEQYEEYKINFFNQYDTTKMIKNILNTNKSLGKLSNKIYSETLGNPQYIREVIEELYSNDILYFDEESSKWRTHVNIREILIPKTLEKKLETSLSSYCSTI
;
A
#
# COMPACT_ATOMS: atom_id res chain seq x y z
N MET A 1 -4.86 41.38 -13.64
CA MET A 1 -4.26 40.16 -14.22
C MET A 1 -5.08 38.99 -13.72
N VAL A 2 -5.60 38.13 -14.61
CA VAL A 2 -6.34 36.93 -14.20
C VAL A 2 -5.30 35.85 -13.97
N GLU A 3 -5.14 35.41 -12.72
CA GLU A 3 -4.24 34.30 -12.40
C GLU A 3 -4.75 33.04 -13.10
N GLN A 4 -3.94 32.47 -13.98
CA GLN A 4 -4.19 31.16 -14.57
C GLN A 4 -3.57 30.11 -13.67
N TYR A 5 -4.41 29.23 -13.13
CA TYR A 5 -3.98 28.07 -12.35
C TYR A 5 -4.04 26.82 -13.23
N GLU A 6 -3.01 25.98 -13.15
CA GLU A 6 -3.04 24.64 -13.71
C GLU A 6 -3.52 23.64 -12.66
N GLU A 7 -4.56 22.87 -12.99
CA GLU A 7 -5.08 21.82 -12.12
C GLU A 7 -4.38 20.48 -12.41
N TYR A 8 -3.73 19.92 -11.39
CA TYR A 8 -3.10 18.61 -11.46
C TYR A 8 -3.93 17.60 -10.67
N LYS A 9 -4.51 16.62 -11.38
CA LYS A 9 -5.23 15.51 -10.74
C LYS A 9 -4.27 14.38 -10.39
N ILE A 10 -4.07 14.15 -9.10
CA ILE A 10 -3.33 12.98 -8.61
C ILE A 10 -4.28 11.77 -8.64
N ASN A 11 -3.94 10.77 -9.44
CA ASN A 11 -4.69 9.53 -9.52
C ASN A 11 -4.03 8.45 -8.65
N PHE A 12 -4.84 7.57 -8.07
CA PHE A 12 -4.36 6.36 -7.42
C PHE A 12 -3.77 5.39 -8.45
N PHE A 13 -2.90 4.51 -7.97
CA PHE A 13 -2.23 3.54 -8.80
C PHE A 13 -3.20 2.49 -9.34
N ASN A 14 -3.00 2.07 -10.58
CA ASN A 14 -3.61 0.83 -11.06
C ASN A 14 -2.87 -0.39 -10.48
N GLN A 15 -3.32 -1.60 -10.80
CA GLN A 15 -2.68 -2.84 -10.32
C GLN A 15 -1.19 -2.95 -10.71
N TYR A 16 -0.81 -2.47 -11.90
CA TYR A 16 0.57 -2.54 -12.38
C TYR A 16 1.47 -1.61 -11.56
N ASP A 17 1.08 -0.34 -11.41
CA ASP A 17 1.82 0.66 -10.64
C ASP A 17 1.87 0.31 -9.15
N THR A 18 0.78 -0.25 -8.61
CA THR A 18 0.75 -0.81 -7.25
C THR A 18 1.78 -1.92 -7.08
N THR A 19 1.83 -2.86 -8.03
CA THR A 19 2.83 -3.95 -8.00
C THR A 19 4.25 -3.41 -8.07
N LYS A 20 4.48 -2.38 -8.89
CA LYS A 20 5.78 -1.72 -9.01
C LYS A 20 6.18 -1.03 -7.69
N MET A 21 5.24 -0.34 -7.04
CA MET A 21 5.47 0.27 -5.73
C MET A 21 5.81 -0.77 -4.67
N ILE A 22 5.04 -1.85 -4.55
CA ILE A 22 5.30 -2.91 -3.56
C ILE A 22 6.68 -3.52 -3.79
N LYS A 23 7.07 -3.79 -5.05
CA LYS A 23 8.41 -4.29 -5.38
C LYS A 23 9.52 -3.34 -4.97
N ASN A 24 9.32 -2.03 -5.14
CA ASN A 24 10.28 -1.02 -4.71
C ASN A 24 10.42 -0.99 -3.18
N ILE A 25 9.31 -1.04 -2.44
CA ILE A 25 9.30 -1.07 -0.97
C ILE A 25 10.01 -2.31 -0.45
N LEU A 26 9.73 -3.46 -1.05
CA LEU A 26 10.30 -4.76 -0.67
C LEU A 26 11.69 -5.02 -1.30
N ASN A 27 12.24 -4.04 -2.02
CA ASN A 27 13.51 -4.14 -2.75
C ASN A 27 13.69 -5.46 -3.51
N THR A 28 12.70 -5.85 -4.31
CA THR A 28 12.71 -7.14 -5.00
C THR A 28 12.29 -7.05 -6.46
N ASN A 29 12.98 -7.81 -7.31
CA ASN A 29 12.58 -8.02 -8.71
C ASN A 29 11.69 -9.26 -8.90
N LYS A 30 11.52 -10.08 -7.84
CA LYS A 30 10.78 -11.34 -7.90
C LYS A 30 9.28 -11.10 -8.02
N SER A 31 8.55 -12.13 -8.46
CA SER A 31 7.09 -12.07 -8.51
C SER A 31 6.51 -12.06 -7.11
N LEU A 32 5.56 -11.15 -6.86
CA LEU A 32 4.79 -11.06 -5.61
C LEU A 32 3.51 -11.93 -5.67
N GLY A 33 3.24 -12.56 -6.82
CA GLY A 33 2.12 -13.48 -7.00
C GLY A 33 0.79 -12.90 -6.54
N LYS A 34 0.09 -13.62 -5.66
CA LYS A 34 -1.23 -13.22 -5.16
C LYS A 34 -1.17 -12.10 -4.12
N LEU A 35 0.00 -11.82 -3.53
CA LEU A 35 0.15 -10.78 -2.50
C LEU A 35 -0.11 -9.39 -3.08
N SER A 36 0.45 -9.07 -4.25
CA SER A 36 0.23 -7.78 -4.90
C SER A 36 -1.23 -7.57 -5.30
N ASN A 37 -1.92 -8.64 -5.69
CA ASN A 37 -3.35 -8.56 -6.05
C ASN A 37 -4.20 -8.30 -4.80
N LYS A 38 -3.87 -8.95 -3.68
CA LYS A 38 -4.55 -8.73 -2.40
C LYS A 38 -4.32 -7.31 -1.89
N ILE A 39 -3.08 -6.82 -1.89
CA ILE A 39 -2.79 -5.44 -1.47
C ILE A 39 -3.53 -4.43 -2.36
N TYR A 40 -3.53 -4.62 -3.68
CA TYR A 40 -4.28 -3.74 -4.58
C TYR A 40 -5.79 -3.76 -4.31
N SER A 41 -6.40 -4.94 -4.13
CA SER A 41 -7.84 -5.04 -3.89
C SER A 41 -8.30 -4.37 -2.60
N GLU A 42 -7.43 -4.33 -1.59
CA GLU A 42 -7.73 -3.75 -0.27
C GLU A 42 -7.41 -2.25 -0.21
N THR A 43 -6.42 -1.79 -0.98
CA THR A 43 -5.95 -0.39 -0.95
C THR A 43 -6.50 0.45 -2.10
N LEU A 44 -7.09 -0.18 -3.12
CA LEU A 44 -7.55 0.43 -4.37
C LEU A 44 -6.51 1.36 -5.02
N GLY A 45 -5.23 1.02 -4.84
CA GLY A 45 -4.11 1.77 -5.42
C GLY A 45 -3.69 3.03 -4.67
N ASN A 46 -4.24 3.29 -3.47
CA ASN A 46 -3.82 4.44 -2.66
C ASN A 46 -2.37 4.25 -2.18
N PRO A 47 -1.39 5.08 -2.63
CA PRO A 47 0.03 4.88 -2.32
C PRO A 47 0.35 4.90 -0.82
N GLN A 48 -0.30 5.79 -0.06
CA GLN A 48 -0.07 5.88 1.37
C GLN A 48 -0.58 4.60 2.05
N TYR A 49 -1.78 4.15 1.69
CA TYR A 49 -2.36 2.96 2.26
C TYR A 49 -1.57 1.69 1.90
N ILE A 50 -1.04 1.59 0.67
CA ILE A 50 -0.14 0.51 0.25
C ILE A 50 1.06 0.40 1.19
N ARG A 51 1.68 1.53 1.54
CA ARG A 51 2.83 1.55 2.44
C ARG A 51 2.47 1.08 3.83
N GLU A 52 1.40 1.63 4.40
CA GLU A 52 0.94 1.28 5.75
C GLU A 52 0.58 -0.21 5.86
N VAL A 53 -0.06 -0.77 4.84
CA VAL A 53 -0.34 -2.21 4.75
C VAL A 53 0.94 -3.04 4.80
N ILE A 54 1.95 -2.70 4.00
CA ILE A 54 3.20 -3.46 3.97
C ILE A 54 3.92 -3.38 5.33
N GLU A 55 3.98 -2.18 5.92
CA GLU A 55 4.59 -1.95 7.24
C GLU A 55 3.87 -2.76 8.33
N GLU A 56 2.53 -2.79 8.33
CA GLU A 56 1.73 -3.57 9.27
C GLU A 56 1.95 -5.08 9.10
N LEU A 57 1.93 -5.58 7.86
CA LEU A 57 2.16 -7.00 7.59
C LEU A 57 3.56 -7.45 8.03
N TYR A 58 4.56 -6.60 7.82
CA TYR A 58 5.92 -6.88 8.26
C TYR A 58 6.04 -6.83 9.79
N SER A 59 5.47 -5.80 10.44
CA SER A 59 5.56 -5.61 11.89
C SER A 59 4.84 -6.67 12.71
N ASN A 60 3.85 -7.35 12.12
CA ASN A 60 3.10 -8.44 12.74
C ASN A 60 3.62 -9.83 12.34
N ASP A 61 4.84 -9.93 11.76
CA ASP A 61 5.43 -11.18 11.28
C ASP A 61 4.52 -11.95 10.30
N ILE A 62 3.63 -11.25 9.58
CA ILE A 62 2.79 -11.86 8.55
C ILE A 62 3.57 -11.96 7.24
N LEU A 63 4.30 -10.91 6.88
CA LEU A 63 5.17 -10.81 5.71
C LEU A 63 6.63 -10.81 6.18
N TYR A 64 7.44 -11.72 5.65
CA TYR A 64 8.84 -11.86 6.03
C TYR A 64 9.71 -12.18 4.83
N PHE A 65 11.00 -11.86 4.94
CA PHE A 65 12.00 -12.24 3.95
C PHE A 65 12.58 -13.60 4.32
N ASP A 66 12.39 -14.59 3.46
CA ASP A 66 12.98 -15.91 3.60
C ASP A 66 14.38 -15.91 2.98
N GLU A 67 15.40 -15.91 3.85
CA GLU A 67 16.81 -15.86 3.47
C GLU A 67 17.22 -17.05 2.60
N GLU A 68 16.73 -18.26 2.91
CA GLU A 68 17.12 -19.48 2.20
C GLU A 68 16.70 -19.46 0.72
N SER A 69 15.50 -18.94 0.43
CA SER A 69 15.02 -18.83 -0.95
C SER A 69 15.14 -17.45 -1.57
N SER A 70 15.64 -16.47 -0.80
CA SER A 70 15.76 -15.06 -1.15
C SER A 70 14.45 -14.47 -1.71
N LYS A 71 13.33 -14.77 -1.04
CA LYS A 71 11.98 -14.37 -1.45
C LYS A 71 11.18 -13.87 -0.27
N TRP A 72 10.31 -12.90 -0.55
CA TRP A 72 9.27 -12.51 0.39
C TRP A 72 8.19 -13.60 0.47
N ARG A 73 7.79 -13.95 1.69
CA ARG A 73 6.80 -14.99 2.00
C ARG A 73 5.80 -14.49 3.02
N THR A 74 4.68 -15.20 3.13
CA THR A 74 3.66 -14.95 4.14
C THR A 74 3.47 -16.16 5.05
N HIS A 75 3.35 -15.94 6.36
CA HIS A 75 3.12 -17.02 7.32
C HIS A 75 1.69 -17.57 7.28
N VAL A 76 0.74 -16.74 6.83
CA VAL A 76 -0.68 -17.10 6.67
C VAL A 76 -1.05 -17.23 5.20
N ASN A 77 -2.20 -17.84 4.94
CA ASN A 77 -2.76 -17.84 3.59
C ASN A 77 -3.08 -16.40 3.18
N ILE A 78 -2.71 -16.00 1.97
CA ILE A 78 -2.95 -14.64 1.44
C ILE A 78 -4.44 -14.26 1.52
N ARG A 79 -5.36 -15.22 1.44
CA ARG A 79 -6.81 -14.99 1.58
C ARG A 79 -7.23 -14.59 3.00
N GLU A 80 -6.47 -15.00 4.00
CA GLU A 80 -6.74 -14.77 5.42
C GLU A 80 -6.10 -13.48 5.93
N ILE A 81 -5.28 -12.81 5.10
CA ILE A 81 -4.75 -11.50 5.42
C ILE A 81 -5.92 -10.52 5.53
N LEU A 82 -6.23 -10.15 6.78
CA LEU A 82 -7.17 -9.09 7.12
C LEU A 82 -6.36 -7.78 7.17
N ILE A 83 -6.57 -6.92 6.19
CA ILE A 83 -6.04 -5.56 6.27
C ILE A 83 -6.89 -4.79 7.30
N PRO A 84 -6.31 -4.25 8.38
CA PRO A 84 -7.10 -3.60 9.41
C PRO A 84 -7.83 -2.36 8.86
N LYS A 85 -9.17 -2.36 8.93
CA LYS A 85 -10.01 -1.18 8.62
C LYS A 85 -9.66 0.05 9.47
N THR A 86 -8.97 -0.16 10.59
CA THR A 86 -8.44 0.90 11.45
C THR A 86 -7.39 1.76 10.74
N LEU A 87 -6.66 1.21 9.77
CA LEU A 87 -5.73 1.97 8.93
C LEU A 87 -6.47 2.94 8.01
N GLU A 88 -7.53 2.48 7.33
CA GLU A 88 -8.40 3.32 6.51
C GLU A 88 -8.98 4.48 7.32
N LYS A 89 -9.50 4.19 8.53
CA LYS A 89 -10.03 5.22 9.42
C LYS A 89 -8.96 6.21 9.92
N LYS A 90 -7.72 5.74 10.13
CA LYS A 90 -6.58 6.58 10.55
C LYS A 90 -6.16 7.53 9.42
N LEU A 91 -6.23 7.07 8.18
CA LEU A 91 -5.99 7.88 6.98
C LEU A 91 -7.06 8.96 6.81
N GLU A 92 -8.34 8.60 6.88
CA GLU A 92 -9.47 9.55 6.81
C GLU A 92 -9.37 10.64 7.88
N THR A 93 -9.00 10.26 9.10
CA THR A 93 -8.84 11.19 10.23
C THR A 93 -7.67 12.15 9.98
N SER A 94 -6.55 11.62 9.46
CA SER A 94 -5.38 12.43 9.12
C SER A 94 -5.71 13.47 8.05
N LEU A 95 -6.37 13.06 6.95
CA LEU A 95 -6.81 13.98 5.89
C LEU A 95 -7.78 15.06 6.39
N SER A 96 -8.73 14.69 7.25
CA SER A 96 -9.70 15.63 7.83
C SER A 96 -9.03 16.68 8.72
N SER A 97 -8.00 16.29 9.47
CA SER A 97 -7.25 17.22 10.33
C SER A 97 -6.50 18.29 9.54
N TYR A 98 -6.03 17.97 8.33
CA TYR A 98 -5.38 18.95 7.44
C TYR A 98 -6.38 19.96 6.85
N CYS A 99 -7.61 19.56 6.56
CA CYS A 99 -8.65 20.48 6.07
C CYS A 99 -9.25 21.38 7.15
N SER A 100 -9.03 21.08 8.43
CA SER A 100 -9.59 21.84 9.57
C SER A 100 -8.72 23.03 10.01
N THR A 101 -7.54 23.20 9.40
CA THR A 101 -6.52 24.18 9.82
C THR A 101 -6.31 25.30 8.78
N ILE A 102 -7.22 25.41 7.80
CA ILE A 102 -7.32 26.52 6.84
C ILE A 102 -8.62 27.27 7.14
#